data_AF-A0AAV0M5S9-F1
#
_entry.id   AF-A0AAV0M5S9-F1
#
_cell.length_a   1.000
_cell.length_b   1.000
_cell.length_c   1.000
_cell.angle_alpha   90.00
_cell.angle_beta   90.00
_cell.angle_gamma   90.00
#
_symmetry.space_group_name_H-M   'P 1'
#
loop_
_entity.id
_entity.type
_entity.pdbx_description
1 polymer ?
#
loop_
_entity_poly.entity_id
_entity_poly.type
_entity_poly.pdbx_seq_one_letter_code
_entity_poly.pdbx_strand_id
1 'polypeptide(L)'
;MFTAPWATSLERSLHWIAGWRPTTLFHLVYTESSILFESHIVDILKGLKTGDLGDLSPTQFRRVSELQCDTVREENAITDELSEWQDGASDLVGCLTEGVERKVRKLVGILRKADDLRLKTVRRVVELLTPQQAVEFLIAAAELQFGVRGWGQDQDGVRRCC
;
A
#
# COMPACT_ATOMS: atom_id res chain seq x y z
N MET A 1 3.21 -7.71 -16.14
CA MET A 1 2.79 -7.02 -14.90
C MET A 1 2.34 -5.61 -15.27
N PHE A 2 1.12 -5.21 -14.94
CA PHE A 2 0.55 -3.92 -15.32
C PHE A 2 1.29 -2.80 -14.59
N THR A 3 2.19 -2.13 -15.29
CA THR A 3 3.02 -1.07 -14.70
C THR A 3 3.04 0.10 -15.65
N ALA A 4 2.98 1.30 -15.09
CA ALA A 4 3.08 2.49 -15.89
C ALA A 4 4.47 2.54 -16.56
N PRO A 5 4.58 2.96 -17.83
CA PRO A 5 5.86 2.99 -18.54
C PRO A 5 6.87 3.95 -17.90
N TRP A 6 6.39 4.91 -17.13
CA TRP A 6 7.19 5.90 -16.40
C TRP A 6 7.63 5.45 -14.99
N ALA A 7 7.18 4.29 -14.52
CA ALA A 7 7.61 3.75 -13.23
C ALA A 7 9.06 3.23 -13.32
N THR A 8 9.84 3.48 -12.28
CA THR A 8 11.21 2.98 -12.11
C THR A 8 11.21 1.46 -11.86
N SER A 9 12.36 0.80 -12.01
CA SER A 9 12.48 -0.63 -11.68
C SER A 9 12.15 -0.92 -10.21
N LEU A 10 12.54 -0.03 -9.30
CA LEU A 10 12.23 -0.12 -7.87
C LEU A 10 10.72 0.01 -7.62
N GLU A 11 10.05 1.05 -8.15
CA GLU A 11 8.60 1.20 -8.02
C GLU A 11 7.86 -0.04 -8.55
N ARG A 12 8.28 -0.57 -9.70
CA ARG A 12 7.69 -1.79 -10.27
C ARG A 12 7.85 -3.01 -9.37
N SER A 13 8.97 -3.14 -8.67
CA SER A 13 9.23 -4.27 -7.77
C SER A 13 8.37 -4.25 -6.50
N LEU A 14 7.89 -3.06 -6.11
CA LEU A 14 7.04 -2.86 -4.94
C LEU A 14 5.54 -2.93 -5.28
N HIS A 15 5.20 -3.06 -6.56
CA HIS A 15 3.81 -3.18 -6.97
C HIS A 15 3.24 -4.56 -6.65
N TRP A 16 1.98 -4.57 -6.22
CA TRP A 16 1.15 -5.75 -6.11
C TRP A 16 0.24 -5.85 -7.35
N ILE A 17 -0.95 -5.23 -7.32
CA ILE A 17 -1.91 -5.27 -8.43
C ILE A 17 -2.10 -3.87 -9.00
N ALA A 18 -1.29 -3.52 -10.02
CA ALA A 18 -1.26 -2.20 -10.67
C ALA A 18 -1.01 -1.00 -9.72
N GLY A 19 -0.42 -1.25 -8.55
CA GLY A 19 -0.09 -0.21 -7.57
C GLY A 19 0.47 -0.81 -6.28
N TRP A 20 0.64 0.01 -5.25
CA TRP A 20 1.13 -0.39 -3.94
C TRP A 20 0.18 -1.38 -3.23
N ARG A 21 0.72 -2.13 -2.27
CA ARG A 21 -0.04 -3.12 -1.49
C ARG A 21 -0.66 -2.45 -0.27
N PRO A 22 -2.00 -2.49 -0.07
CA PRO A 22 -2.69 -1.88 1.07
C PRO A 22 -2.00 -2.05 2.44
N THR A 23 -1.42 -3.23 2.68
CA THR A 23 -0.72 -3.56 3.93
C THR A 23 0.49 -2.67 4.22
N THR A 24 1.11 -2.07 3.20
CA THR A 24 2.23 -1.12 3.35
C THR A 24 1.88 0.07 4.24
N LEU A 25 0.63 0.54 4.26
CA LEU A 25 0.23 1.65 5.12
C LEU A 25 0.31 1.29 6.61
N PHE A 26 -0.01 0.05 7.00
CA PHE A 26 0.11 -0.34 8.40
C PHE A 26 1.56 -0.40 8.84
N HIS A 27 2.45 -0.89 7.98
CA HIS A 27 3.89 -0.83 8.23
C HIS A 27 4.35 0.61 8.45
N LEU A 28 3.87 1.55 7.62
CA LEU A 28 4.17 2.97 7.82
C LEU A 28 3.65 3.49 9.16
N VAL A 29 2.39 3.22 9.54
CA VAL A 29 1.85 3.62 10.85
C VAL A 29 2.73 3.09 12.00
N TYR A 30 3.09 1.80 11.97
CA TYR A 30 3.92 1.21 13.03
C TYR A 30 5.34 1.79 13.05
N THR A 31 5.97 1.96 11.90
CA THR A 31 7.32 2.53 11.80
C THR A 31 7.35 3.97 12.27
N GLU A 32 6.47 4.84 11.76
CA GLU A 32 6.44 6.25 12.14
C GLU A 32 6.07 6.45 13.60
N SER A 33 5.08 5.71 14.11
CA SER A 33 4.72 5.77 15.54
C SER A 33 5.88 5.32 16.44
N SER A 34 6.65 4.30 16.04
CA SER A 34 7.82 3.86 16.80
C SER A 34 8.92 4.92 16.79
N ILE A 35 9.22 5.51 15.63
CA ILE A 35 10.25 6.56 15.49
C ILE A 35 9.91 7.78 16.35
N LEU A 36 8.67 8.26 16.29
CA LEU A 36 8.22 9.42 17.06
C LEU A 36 8.12 9.12 18.56
N PHE A 37 7.66 7.91 18.91
CA PHE A 37 7.66 7.48 20.31
C PHE A 37 9.08 7.47 20.89
N GLU A 38 10.06 6.95 20.14
CA GLU A 38 11.47 6.92 20.56
C GLU A 38 12.07 8.32 20.68
N SER A 39 11.77 9.24 19.75
CA SER A 39 12.28 10.62 19.82
C SER A 39 11.70 11.41 20.98
N HIS A 40 10.48 11.10 21.43
CA HIS A 40 9.78 11.79 22.50
C HIS A 40 9.69 11.00 23.82
N ILE A 41 10.42 9.88 23.94
CA ILE A 41 10.27 8.94 25.07
C ILE A 41 10.46 9.61 26.44
N VAL A 42 11.40 10.54 26.56
CA VAL A 42 11.67 11.26 27.82
C VAL A 42 10.49 12.17 28.21
N ASP A 43 9.84 12.79 27.25
CA ASP A 43 8.71 13.68 27.48
C ASP A 43 7.44 12.88 27.78
N ILE A 44 7.23 11.78 27.07
CA ILE A 44 6.15 10.82 27.32
C ILE A 44 6.25 10.23 28.73
N LEU A 45 7.45 9.83 29.18
CA LEU A 45 7.67 9.32 30.54
C LEU A 45 7.43 10.38 31.64
N LYS A 46 7.53 11.66 31.30
CA LYS A 46 7.15 12.79 32.18
C LYS A 46 5.64 13.10 32.11
N GLY A 47 4.88 12.37 31.31
CA GLY A 47 3.44 12.55 31.13
C GLY A 47 3.06 13.65 30.15
N LEU A 48 4.01 14.18 29.38
CA LEU A 48 3.74 15.13 28.31
C LEU A 48 3.22 14.35 27.09
N LYS A 49 2.20 14.88 26.43
CA LYS A 49 1.65 14.34 25.18
C LYS A 49 1.87 15.34 24.07
N THR A 50 2.55 14.91 23.01
CA THR A 50 2.78 15.66 21.78
C THR A 50 1.54 15.66 20.88
N GLY A 51 0.65 14.67 21.03
CA GLY A 51 -0.56 14.48 20.23
C GLY A 51 -0.30 13.97 18.81
N ASP A 52 0.95 13.62 18.52
CA ASP A 52 1.46 13.11 17.25
C ASP A 52 1.22 11.61 17.09
N LEU A 53 1.76 11.01 16.02
CA LEU A 53 1.72 9.56 15.79
C LEU A 53 2.51 8.74 16.82
N GLY A 54 3.42 9.34 17.59
CA GLY A 54 4.08 8.69 18.73
C GLY A 54 3.14 8.46 19.91
N ASP A 55 2.06 9.24 19.99
CA ASP A 55 1.04 9.19 21.05
C ASP A 55 -0.19 8.33 20.71
N LEU A 56 -0.05 7.36 19.79
CA LEU A 56 -1.13 6.43 19.48
C LEU A 56 -1.57 5.65 20.73
N SER A 57 -2.86 5.75 21.05
CA SER A 57 -3.43 5.03 22.18
C SER A 57 -3.48 3.51 21.94
N PRO A 58 -3.49 2.68 23.01
CA PRO A 58 -3.63 1.23 22.88
C PRO A 58 -4.90 0.80 22.12
N THR A 59 -5.98 1.59 22.21
CA THR A 59 -7.22 1.36 21.48
C THR A 59 -7.08 1.69 20.00
N GLN A 60 -6.35 2.75 19.63
CA GLN A 60 -6.01 3.03 18.24
C GLN A 60 -5.15 1.91 17.64
N PHE A 61 -4.10 1.48 18.33
CA PHE A 61 -3.27 0.36 17.87
C PHE A 61 -4.09 -0.92 17.63
N ARG A 62 -4.98 -1.27 18.55
CA ARG A 62 -5.87 -2.44 18.38
C ARG A 62 -6.74 -2.31 17.13
N ARG A 63 -7.37 -1.15 16.92
CA ARG A 63 -8.24 -0.91 15.75
C ARG A 63 -7.44 -0.92 14.44
N VAL A 64 -6.20 -0.42 14.46
CA VAL A 64 -5.27 -0.49 13.31
C VAL A 64 -4.91 -1.95 13.02
N SER A 65 -4.58 -2.75 14.04
CA SER A 65 -4.29 -4.18 13.87
C SER A 65 -5.50 -4.98 13.37
N GLU A 66 -6.71 -4.69 13.86
CA GLU A 66 -7.95 -5.30 13.36
C GLU A 66 -8.18 -4.96 11.88
N LEU A 67 -8.02 -3.67 11.52
CA LEU A 67 -8.13 -3.21 10.14
C LEU A 67 -7.06 -3.83 9.23
N GLN A 68 -5.85 -4.07 9.75
CA GLN A 68 -4.80 -4.79 9.03
C GLN A 68 -5.22 -6.22 8.72
N CYS A 69 -5.74 -6.96 9.71
CA CYS A 69 -6.24 -8.33 9.50
C CYS A 69 -7.33 -8.38 8.43
N ASP A 70 -8.26 -7.44 8.45
CA ASP A 70 -9.33 -7.35 7.45
C ASP A 70 -8.78 -7.04 6.05
N THR A 71 -7.84 -6.09 5.97
CA THR A 71 -7.20 -5.71 4.72
C THR A 71 -6.40 -6.87 4.13
N VAL A 72 -5.64 -7.60 4.94
CA VAL A 72 -4.89 -8.79 4.50
C VAL A 72 -5.82 -9.87 3.95
N ARG A 73 -6.99 -10.07 4.58
CA ARG A 73 -7.99 -11.02 4.08
C ARG A 73 -8.51 -10.62 2.70
N GLU A 74 -8.84 -9.34 2.50
CA GLU A 74 -9.29 -8.82 1.21
C GLU A 74 -8.17 -8.85 0.15
N GLU A 75 -6.94 -8.52 0.50
CA GLU A 75 -5.78 -8.65 -0.39
C GLU A 75 -5.58 -10.10 -0.86
N ASN A 76 -5.66 -11.07 0.05
CA ASN A 76 -5.52 -12.48 -0.31
C ASN A 76 -6.63 -12.91 -1.27
N ALA A 77 -7.89 -12.56 -0.99
CA ALA A 77 -9.02 -12.87 -1.88
C ALA A 77 -8.83 -12.28 -3.30
N ILE A 78 -8.35 -11.04 -3.41
CA ILE A 78 -8.09 -10.42 -4.72
C ILE A 78 -6.88 -11.08 -5.42
N THR A 79 -5.86 -11.49 -4.65
CA THR A 79 -4.69 -12.22 -5.18
C THR A 79 -5.12 -13.59 -5.71
N ASP A 80 -6.00 -14.28 -5.01
CA ASP A 80 -6.54 -15.58 -5.44
C ASP A 80 -7.36 -15.42 -6.74
N GLU A 81 -8.24 -14.41 -6.82
CA GLU A 81 -8.99 -14.11 -8.05
C GLU A 81 -8.08 -13.77 -9.25
N LEU A 82 -6.97 -13.07 -9.01
CA LEU A 82 -5.97 -12.79 -10.03
C LEU A 82 -5.25 -14.06 -10.47
N SER A 83 -4.93 -14.95 -9.53
CA SER A 83 -4.26 -16.22 -9.80
C SER A 83 -5.14 -17.13 -10.65
N GLU A 84 -6.42 -17.27 -10.30
CA GLU A 84 -7.41 -17.98 -11.13
C GLU A 84 -7.56 -17.38 -12.53
N TRP A 85 -7.50 -16.05 -12.64
CA TRP A 85 -7.54 -15.37 -13.93
C TRP A 85 -6.30 -15.70 -14.78
N GLN A 86 -5.11 -15.74 -14.16
CA GLN A 86 -3.85 -16.08 -14.82
C GLN A 86 -3.81 -17.55 -15.28
N ASP A 87 -4.22 -18.48 -14.43
CA ASP A 87 -4.29 -19.91 -14.77
C ASP A 87 -5.20 -20.12 -15.98
N GLY A 88 -6.39 -19.52 -15.95
CA GLY A 88 -7.29 -19.56 -17.07
C GLY A 88 -6.70 -18.90 -18.32
N ALA A 89 -5.93 -17.80 -18.21
CA ALA A 89 -5.33 -17.05 -19.32
C ALA A 89 -4.40 -17.90 -20.19
N SER A 90 -3.65 -18.82 -19.60
CA SER A 90 -2.74 -19.74 -20.30
C SER A 90 -3.44 -20.59 -21.36
N ASP A 91 -4.68 -21.01 -21.10
CA ASP A 91 -5.48 -21.84 -22.01
C ASP A 91 -6.07 -21.08 -23.22
N LEU A 92 -5.86 -19.76 -23.31
CA LEU A 92 -6.48 -18.92 -24.34
C LEU A 92 -5.65 -18.70 -25.61
N VAL A 93 -4.46 -19.30 -25.70
CA VAL A 93 -3.56 -19.14 -26.86
C VAL A 93 -4.20 -19.61 -28.19
N GLY A 94 -5.37 -20.28 -28.15
CA GLY A 94 -6.10 -20.75 -29.33
C GLY A 94 -7.54 -20.23 -29.55
N CYS A 95 -8.09 -19.30 -28.75
CA CYS A 95 -9.52 -18.92 -28.84
C CYS A 95 -9.81 -17.55 -29.49
N LEU A 96 -11.02 -17.43 -30.08
CA LEU A 96 -11.56 -16.25 -30.75
C LEU A 96 -11.66 -14.99 -29.86
N THR A 97 -11.83 -13.84 -30.50
CA THR A 97 -11.88 -12.48 -29.94
C THR A 97 -12.81 -12.32 -28.73
N GLU A 98 -13.98 -12.99 -28.71
CA GLU A 98 -14.94 -12.92 -27.59
C GLU A 98 -14.39 -13.48 -26.26
N GLY A 99 -13.53 -14.51 -26.34
CA GLY A 99 -12.88 -15.09 -25.16
C GLY A 99 -11.88 -14.12 -24.52
N VAL A 100 -11.21 -13.31 -25.35
CA VAL A 100 -10.27 -12.28 -24.93
C VAL A 100 -11.02 -11.14 -24.23
N GLU A 101 -12.10 -10.64 -24.82
CA GLU A 101 -12.89 -9.55 -24.23
C GLU A 101 -13.45 -9.91 -22.86
N ARG A 102 -13.97 -11.12 -22.68
CA ARG A 102 -14.45 -11.59 -21.38
C ARG A 102 -13.35 -11.61 -20.33
N LYS A 103 -12.13 -12.03 -20.69
CA LYS A 103 -10.98 -12.02 -19.78
C LYS A 103 -10.51 -10.62 -19.44
N VAL A 104 -10.47 -9.71 -20.42
CA VAL A 104 -10.16 -8.31 -20.18
C VAL A 104 -11.18 -7.71 -19.20
N ARG A 105 -12.48 -7.99 -19.35
CA ARG A 105 -13.51 -7.56 -18.39
C ARG A 105 -13.27 -8.11 -16.98
N LYS A 106 -12.94 -9.41 -16.81
CA LYS A 106 -12.62 -9.99 -15.50
C LYS A 106 -11.39 -9.30 -14.88
N LEU A 107 -10.34 -9.07 -15.67
CA LEU A 107 -9.15 -8.36 -15.22
C LEU A 107 -9.44 -6.93 -14.76
N VAL A 108 -10.21 -6.16 -15.54
CA VAL A 108 -10.62 -4.80 -15.14
C VAL A 108 -11.39 -4.83 -13.81
N GLY A 109 -12.21 -5.86 -13.57
CA GLY A 109 -12.88 -6.08 -12.29
C GLY A 109 -11.90 -6.28 -11.12
N ILE A 110 -10.86 -7.10 -11.32
CA ILE A 110 -9.81 -7.34 -10.31
C ILE A 110 -9.04 -6.05 -10.01
N LEU A 111 -8.66 -5.29 -11.04
CA LEU A 111 -7.97 -4.01 -10.86
C LEU A 111 -8.81 -3.02 -10.05
N ARG A 112 -10.11 -2.91 -10.35
CA ARG A 112 -11.04 -2.07 -9.59
C ARG A 112 -11.14 -2.48 -8.13
N LYS A 113 -11.27 -3.78 -7.84
CA LYS A 113 -11.28 -4.28 -6.45
C LYS A 113 -9.99 -3.90 -5.70
N ALA A 114 -8.83 -3.98 -6.35
CA ALA A 114 -7.57 -3.58 -5.75
C ALA A 114 -7.51 -2.07 -5.46
N ASP A 115 -7.97 -1.23 -6.39
CA ASP A 115 -8.04 0.22 -6.21
C ASP A 115 -9.05 0.62 -5.12
N ASP A 116 -10.21 -0.02 -5.10
CA ASP A 116 -11.23 0.18 -4.06
C ASP A 116 -10.68 -0.19 -2.68
N LEU A 117 -9.94 -1.30 -2.57
CA LEU A 117 -9.30 -1.71 -1.33
C LEU A 117 -8.28 -0.67 -0.86
N ARG A 118 -7.42 -0.14 -1.77
CA ARG A 118 -6.48 0.94 -1.42
C ARG A 118 -7.18 2.17 -0.86
N LEU A 119 -8.22 2.65 -1.55
CA LEU A 119 -8.97 3.84 -1.12
C LEU A 119 -9.70 3.61 0.21
N LYS A 120 -10.28 2.42 0.38
CA LYS A 120 -10.92 2.00 1.63
C LYS A 120 -9.90 1.98 2.76
N THR A 121 -8.73 1.37 2.58
CA THR A 121 -7.70 1.27 3.61
C THR A 121 -7.18 2.65 4.02
N VAL A 122 -6.85 3.54 3.08
CA VAL A 122 -6.42 4.92 3.39
C VAL A 122 -7.48 5.64 4.21
N ARG A 123 -8.74 5.62 3.75
CA ARG A 123 -9.85 6.29 4.44
C ARG A 123 -10.01 5.75 5.86
N ARG A 124 -10.02 4.44 6.01
CA ARG A 124 -10.23 3.79 7.31
C ARG A 124 -9.10 4.09 8.27
N VAL A 125 -7.83 4.10 7.82
CA VAL A 125 -6.70 4.50 8.67
C VAL A 125 -6.87 5.95 9.12
N VAL A 126 -7.18 6.89 8.21
CA VAL A 126 -7.41 8.29 8.57
C VAL A 126 -8.56 8.47 9.57
N GLU A 127 -9.65 7.70 9.44
CA GLU A 127 -10.78 7.69 10.40
C GLU A 127 -10.41 7.16 11.80
N LEU A 128 -9.31 6.41 11.94
CA LEU A 128 -8.83 5.90 13.23
C LEU A 128 -7.89 6.89 13.95
N LEU A 129 -7.39 7.89 13.23
CA LEU A 129 -6.40 8.86 13.70
C LEU A 129 -7.06 10.18 14.11
N THR A 130 -6.41 10.95 14.97
CA THR A 130 -6.76 12.36 15.14
C THR A 130 -6.38 13.15 13.88
N PRO A 131 -6.94 14.35 13.64
CA PRO A 131 -6.56 15.16 12.48
C PRO A 131 -5.07 15.43 12.38
N GLN A 132 -4.39 15.67 13.51
CA GLN A 132 -2.94 15.87 13.56
C GLN A 132 -2.18 14.61 13.14
N GLN A 133 -2.49 13.47 13.77
CA GLN A 133 -1.91 12.17 13.44
C GLN A 133 -2.13 11.78 11.97
N ALA A 134 -3.31 12.08 11.43
CA ALA A 134 -3.64 11.81 10.03
C ALA A 134 -2.77 12.64 9.08
N VAL A 135 -2.50 13.91 9.39
CA VAL A 135 -1.62 14.75 8.59
C VAL A 135 -0.20 14.21 8.60
N GLU A 136 0.34 13.88 9.77
CA GLU A 136 1.68 13.30 9.92
C GLU A 136 1.81 11.98 9.15
N PHE A 137 0.80 11.12 9.24
CA PHE A 137 0.76 9.87 8.48
C PHE A 137 0.80 10.10 6.97
N LEU A 138 0.03 11.08 6.47
CA LEU A 138 0.00 11.40 5.04
C LEU A 138 1.31 12.05 4.57
N ILE A 139 1.98 12.82 5.42
CA ILE A 139 3.32 13.36 5.15
C ILE A 139 4.31 12.20 4.99
N ALA A 140 4.38 11.29 5.97
CA ALA A 140 5.27 10.14 5.91
C ALA A 140 4.97 9.24 4.69
N ALA A 141 3.70 9.10 4.30
CA ALA A 141 3.32 8.35 3.11
C ALA A 141 3.81 9.03 1.82
N ALA A 142 3.72 10.36 1.75
CA ALA A 142 4.25 11.13 0.63
C ALA A 142 5.78 11.05 0.57
N GLU A 143 6.46 11.17 1.71
CA GLU A 143 7.91 11.03 1.82
C GLU A 143 8.40 9.66 1.36
N LEU A 144 7.72 8.59 1.78
CA LEU A 144 8.01 7.23 1.28
C LEU A 144 7.86 7.15 -0.24
N GLN A 145 6.77 7.70 -0.79
CA GLN A 145 6.53 7.69 -2.24
C GLN A 145 7.61 8.46 -3.01
N PHE A 146 7.99 9.64 -2.52
CA PHE A 146 9.07 10.44 -3.13
C PHE A 146 10.43 9.75 -3.01
N GLY A 147 10.72 9.17 -1.85
CA GLY A 147 11.96 8.44 -1.59
C GLY A 147 12.12 7.22 -2.50
N VAL A 148 11.07 6.39 -2.61
CA VAL A 148 11.05 5.23 -3.52
C VAL A 148 11.30 5.67 -4.97
N ARG A 149 10.62 6.74 -5.42
CA ARG A 149 10.79 7.24 -6.78
C ARG A 149 12.19 7.80 -7.03
N GLY A 150 12.68 8.66 -6.14
CA GLY A 150 14.00 9.27 -6.25
C GLY A 150 15.09 8.20 -6.31
N TRP A 151 15.05 7.24 -5.39
CA TRP A 151 16.04 6.17 -5.36
C TRP A 151 15.95 5.24 -6.58
N GLY A 152 14.74 4.98 -7.07
CA GLY A 152 14.53 4.22 -8.30
C GLY A 152 15.10 4.93 -9.54
N GLN A 153 15.00 6.26 -9.62
CA GLN A 153 15.57 7.05 -10.72
C GLN A 153 17.09 7.01 -10.72
N ASP A 154 17.72 7.10 -9.54
CA ASP A 154 19.17 7.01 -9.39
C ASP A 154 19.68 5.63 -9.84
N GLN A 155 19.04 4.55 -9.38
CA GLN A 155 19.42 3.19 -9.76
C GLN A 155 19.26 2.92 -11.26
N ASP A 156 18.13 3.33 -11.85
CA ASP A 156 17.86 3.14 -13.28
C ASP A 156 18.77 4.02 -14.15
N GLY A 157 19.19 5.20 -13.67
CA GLY A 157 20.16 6.06 -14.33
C GLY A 157 21.56 5.43 -14.38
N VAL A 158 22.03 4.88 -13.26
CA VAL A 158 23.33 4.17 -13.18
C VAL A 158 23.35 2.95 -14.10
N ARG A 159 22.26 2.18 -14.17
CA ARG A 159 22.17 0.98 -15.04
C ARG A 159 22.17 1.29 -16.54
N ARG A 160 21.82 2.50 -16.97
CA ARG A 160 21.84 2.89 -18.40
C ARG A 160 23.20 3.41 -18.87
N CYS A 161 24.10 3.72 -17.93
CA CYS A 161 25.43 4.27 -18.21
C CYS A 161 26.52 3.19 -18.33
N CYS A 162 26.19 1.94 -18.02
CA CYS A 162 27.04 0.76 -18.20
C CYS A 162 26.57 -0.06 -19.41
#